data_AF-A0A353F8F2-F1
#
_entry.id   AF-A0A353F8F2-F1
#
_cell.length_a   1.000
_cell.length_b   1.000
_cell.length_c   1.000
_cell.angle_alpha   90.00
_cell.angle_beta   90.00
_cell.angle_gamma   90.00
#
_symmetry.space_group_name_H-M   'P 1'
#
loop_
_entity.id
_entity.type
_entity.pdbx_description
1 polymer ?
#
loop_
_entity_poly.entity_id
_entity_poly.type
_entity_poly.pdbx_seq_one_letter_code
_entity_poly.pdbx_strand_id
1 'polypeptide(L)' 'MKGKPEFSRAEADQIQELIKTKLKAGRPEQKKIRNQIRSLGFYYSNFYTSNREGGYNQEDFLNAVKIRS' A
#
# COMPACT_ATOMS: atom_id res chain seq x y z
N MET A 1 -13.35 -5.70 -0.38
CA MET A 1 -12.89 -5.96 -1.77
C MET A 1 -11.62 -6.78 -1.68
N LYS A 2 -11.50 -7.88 -2.43
CA LYS A 2 -10.26 -8.67 -2.47
C LYS A 2 -9.21 -7.88 -3.28
N GLY A 3 -8.05 -7.67 -2.70
CA GLY A 3 -6.92 -6.99 -3.33
C GLY A 3 -6.18 -7.93 -4.25
N LYS A 4 -5.39 -7.36 -5.16
CA LYS A 4 -4.49 -8.14 -6.01
C LYS A 4 -3.37 -8.74 -5.14
N PRO A 5 -3.10 -10.06 -5.20
CA PRO A 5 -1.99 -10.67 -4.47
C PRO A 5 -0.64 -10.51 -5.19
N GLU A 6 -0.66 -10.09 -6.46
CA GLU A 6 0.51 -10.01 -7.32
C GLU A 6 0.49 -8.71 -8.11
N PHE A 7 1.67 -8.10 -8.24
CA PHE A 7 1.86 -6.80 -8.89
C PHE A 7 3.01 -6.89 -9.89
N SER A 8 2.90 -6.14 -10.98
CA SER A 8 4.05 -5.87 -11.85
C SER A 8 5.08 -5.02 -11.11
N ARG A 9 6.34 -5.03 -11.59
CA ARG A 9 7.39 -4.16 -11.03
C ARG A 9 6.98 -2.68 -11.02
N ALA A 10 6.37 -2.21 -12.11
CA ALA A 10 5.89 -0.83 -12.22
C ALA A 10 4.79 -0.50 -11.20
N GLU A 11 3.80 -1.38 -11.01
CA GLU A 11 2.77 -1.19 -9.97
C GLU A 11 3.39 -1.18 -8.56
N ALA A 12 4.34 -2.09 -8.30
CA ALA A 12 5.02 -2.18 -7.02
C ALA A 12 5.83 -0.92 -6.71
N ASP A 13 6.56 -0.39 -7.67
CA ASP A 13 7.34 0.84 -7.52
C ASP A 13 6.42 2.05 -7.27
N GLN A 14 5.29 2.14 -7.97
CA GLN A 14 4.27 3.17 -7.72
C GLN A 14 3.67 3.08 -6.31
N ILE A 15 3.32 1.87 -5.86
CA ILE A 15 2.77 1.68 -4.51
C ILE A 15 3.80 2.05 -3.45
N GLN A 16 5.07 1.70 -3.63
CA GLN A 16 6.15 2.05 -2.68
C GLN A 16 6.33 3.56 -2.53
N GLU A 17 6.30 4.32 -3.63
CA GLU A 17 6.41 5.79 -3.58
C GLU A 17 5.16 6.44 -2.94
N LEU A 18 3.98 5.90 -3.20
CA LEU A 18 2.76 6.34 -2.52
C LEU A 18 2.84 6.08 -1.01
N ILE A 19 3.33 4.91 -0.58
CA ILE A 19 3.51 4.60 0.84
C ILE A 19 4.50 5.57 1.50
N LYS A 20 5.64 5.84 0.86
CA LYS A 20 6.64 6.81 1.31
C LYS A 20 6.04 8.21 1.50
N THR A 21 5.22 8.63 0.55
CA THR A 21 4.52 9.92 0.60
C THR A 21 3.47 9.94 1.71
N LYS A 22 2.70 8.85 1.87
CA LYS A 22 1.70 8.68 2.94
C LYS A 22 2.33 8.85 4.32
N LEU A 23 3.50 8.28 4.57
CA LEU A 23 4.17 8.34 5.88
C LEU A 23 4.59 9.76 6.27
N LYS A 24 4.78 10.67 5.31
CA LYS A 24 5.13 12.08 5.55
C LYS A 24 3.92 13.01 5.56
N ALA A 25 2.75 12.52 5.16
CA ALA A 25 1.57 13.33 4.94
C ALA A 25 0.70 13.46 6.20
N GLY A 26 -0.06 14.55 6.31
CA GLY A 26 -1.11 14.71 7.31
C GLY A 26 -2.32 13.80 7.07
N ARG A 27 -3.19 13.65 8.08
CA ARG A 27 -4.34 12.72 8.04
C ARG A 27 -5.24 12.85 6.79
N PRO A 28 -5.60 14.05 6.29
CA PRO A 28 -6.42 14.18 5.09
C PRO A 28 -5.71 13.66 3.83
N GLU A 29 -4.46 14.03 3.63
CA GLU A 29 -3.63 13.58 2.50
C GLU A 29 -3.37 12.08 2.55
N GLN A 30 -3.13 11.52 3.74
CA GLN A 30 -3.02 10.07 3.90
C GLN A 30 -4.27 9.34 3.40
N LYS A 31 -5.47 9.90 3.60
CA LYS A 31 -6.71 9.30 3.09
C LYS A 31 -6.74 9.29 1.55
N LYS A 32 -6.32 10.39 0.91
CA LYS A 32 -6.23 10.48 -0.56
C LYS A 32 -5.24 9.47 -1.11
N ILE A 33 -4.05 9.39 -0.52
CA ILE A 33 -2.99 8.46 -0.95
C ILE A 33 -3.41 7.00 -0.75
N ARG A 34 -4.07 6.66 0.37
CA ARG A 34 -4.63 5.31 0.56
C ARG A 34 -5.66 4.95 -0.51
N ASN A 35 -6.43 5.91 -1.02
CA ASN A 35 -7.37 5.64 -2.11
C ASN A 35 -6.65 5.35 -3.43
N GLN A 36 -5.55 6.06 -3.73
CA GLN A 36 -4.70 5.78 -4.88
C GLN A 36 -4.06 4.39 -4.79
N ILE A 37 -3.56 4.00 -3.61
CA ILE A 37 -3.01 2.66 -3.38
C ILE A 37 -4.09 1.58 -3.60
N ARG A 38 -5.32 1.83 -3.13
CA ARG A 38 -6.46 0.92 -3.36
C ARG A 38 -6.86 0.83 -4.83
N SER A 39 -6.80 1.92 -5.60
CA SER A 39 -7.07 1.86 -7.05
C SER A 39 -6.02 1.04 -7.80
N LEU A 40 -4.79 0.93 -7.28
CA LEU A 40 -3.77 0.01 -7.81
C LEU A 40 -4.02 -1.45 -7.38
N GLY A 41 -4.99 -1.70 -6.50
CA GLY A 41 -5.40 -3.03 -6.07
C GLY A 41 -4.78 -3.49 -4.75
N PHE A 42 -4.02 -2.65 -4.05
CA PHE A 42 -3.48 -2.99 -2.73
C PHE A 42 -4.39 -2.54 -1.60
N TYR A 43 -4.78 -3.50 -0.75
CA TYR A 43 -5.62 -3.27 0.42
C TYR A 43 -4.93 -3.85 1.65
N TYR A 44 -4.37 -2.97 2.49
CA TYR A 44 -3.65 -3.37 3.71
C TYR A 44 -4.43 -4.33 4.61
N SER A 45 -5.75 -4.10 4.75
CA SER A 45 -6.65 -4.93 5.57
C SER A 45 -6.74 -6.40 5.12
N ASN A 46 -6.26 -6.74 3.92
CA ASN A 46 -6.24 -8.12 3.45
C ASN A 46 -5.03 -8.91 3.97
N PHE A 47 -4.01 -8.21 4.43
CA PHE A 47 -2.74 -8.80 4.84
C PHE A 47 -2.49 -8.63 6.35
N TYR A 48 -3.09 -7.61 6.96
CA TYR A 48 -2.93 -7.32 8.38
C TYR A 48 -4.27 -6.92 9.00
N THR A 49 -4.57 -7.48 10.16
CA THR A 49 -5.83 -7.28 10.90
C THR A 49 -5.78 -6.10 11.87
N SER A 50 -4.59 -5.57 12.17
CA SER A 50 -4.38 -4.55 13.19
C SER A 50 -4.33 -3.13 12.61
N ASN A 51 -5.07 -2.22 13.24
CA ASN A 51 -4.94 -0.79 13.00
C ASN A 51 -3.70 -0.27 13.76
N ARG A 52 -2.54 -0.36 13.12
CA ARG A 52 -1.30 0.22 13.65
C ARG A 52 -1.31 1.75 13.48
N GLU A 53 -0.90 2.49 14.50
CA GLU A 53 -0.72 3.93 14.40
C GLU A 53 0.39 4.23 13.37
N GLY A 54 0.08 5.05 12.35
CA GLY A 54 0.95 5.23 11.16
C GLY A 54 0.71 4.23 10.00
N GLY A 55 -0.02 3.14 10.26
CA GLY A 55 -0.35 2.10 9.28
C GLY A 55 0.87 1.28 8.86
N TYR A 56 1.05 1.10 7.54
CA TYR A 56 2.08 0.25 6.93
C TYR A 56 3.17 1.02 6.18
N ASN A 57 4.34 0.41 6.04
CA ASN A 57 5.46 0.93 5.25
C ASN A 57 5.71 0.07 3.98
N GLN A 58 6.78 0.38 3.24
CA GLN A 58 7.13 -0.34 2.02
C GLN A 58 7.51 -1.80 2.29
N GLU A 59 8.17 -2.07 3.42
CA GLU A 59 8.57 -3.42 3.82
C GLU A 59 7.35 -4.31 4.08
N ASP A 60 6.34 -3.78 4.79
CA ASP A 60 5.05 -4.46 4.98
C ASP A 60 4.38 -4.79 3.64
N PHE A 61 4.47 -3.88 2.66
CA PHE A 61 3.93 -4.11 1.32
C PHE A 61 4.69 -5.23 0.60
N LEU A 62 6.02 -5.18 0.59
CA LEU A 62 6.86 -6.19 -0.08
C LEU A 62 6.72 -7.58 0.55
N ASN A 63 6.55 -7.66 1.88
CA ASN A 63 6.30 -8.91 2.59
C ASN A 63 4.91 -9.48 2.31
N ALA A 64 3.94 -8.64 1.94
CA ALA A 64 2.55 -9.02 1.73
C ALA A 64 2.25 -9.54 0.31
N VAL A 65 3.05 -9.20 -0.70
CA VAL A 65 2.68 -9.40 -2.12
C VAL A 65 3.77 -10.11 -2.90
N LYS A 66 3.42 -10.70 -4.05
CA LYS A 66 4.41 -11.17 -5.03
C LYS A 66 4.64 -10.12 -6.10
N ILE A 67 5.90 -9.91 -6.47
CA ILE A 67 6.27 -9.05 -7.59
C ILE A 67 6.67 -9.92 -8.76
N ARG A 68 5.96 -9.76 -9.88
CA ARG A 68 6.31 -10.41 -11.14
C ARG A 68 7.30 -9.53 -11.90
N SER A 69 8.30 -10.20 -12.50
CA SER A 69 9.29 -9.60 -13.38
C SER A 69 8.66 -9.06 -14.65
#